data_AF-A0AAU5N804-F1
#
_entry.id   AF-A0AAU5N804-F1
#
_cell.length_a   1.000
_cell.length_b   1.000
_cell.length_c   1.000
_cell.angle_alpha   90.00
_cell.angle_beta   90.00
_cell.angle_gamma   90.00
#
_symmetry.space_group_name_H-M   'P 1'
#
loop_
_entity.id
_entity.type
_entity.pdbx_description
1 polymer ?
#
loop_
_entity_poly.entity_id
_entity_poly.type
_entity_poly.pdbx_seq_one_letter_code
_entity_poly.pdbx_strand_id
1 'polypeptide(L)'
;MSSTPAPYTPAPGTEYPFSVSDIAYATAALLGNSWSAESGHWGVTGVLSGPCATSFVFTVDYEGDLCIQYDRFEADALPDSPNLPLGVQAWAEGVYLEDASAVDGLDDVALLSADAISAVLGQLDTESPASRQHYILTGRFLRQGEAAPA
;
A
#
# COMPACT_ATOMS: atom_id res chain seq x y z
N MET A 1 1.32 4.74 36.82
CA MET A 1 1.73 3.60 35.98
C MET A 1 1.02 3.79 34.65
N SER A 2 1.74 4.26 33.62
CA SER A 2 1.19 4.40 32.28
C SER A 2 1.26 3.05 31.59
N SER A 3 0.11 2.47 31.24
CA SER A 3 0.05 1.25 30.44
C SER A 3 0.23 1.63 28.99
N THR A 4 1.31 1.18 28.36
CA THR A 4 1.42 1.16 26.89
C THR A 4 0.29 0.25 26.36
N PRO A 5 -0.53 0.70 25.40
CA PRO A 5 -1.51 -0.19 24.79
C PRO A 5 -0.78 -1.34 24.10
N ALA A 6 -1.20 -2.57 24.35
CA ALA A 6 -0.70 -3.73 23.62
C ALA A 6 -1.08 -3.61 22.14
N PRO A 7 -0.22 -4.05 21.20
CA PRO A 7 -0.58 -4.11 19.79
C PRO A 7 -1.85 -4.96 19.62
N TYR A 8 -2.82 -4.44 18.86
CA TYR A 8 -4.03 -5.17 18.50
C TYR A 8 -3.64 -6.34 17.59
N THR A 9 -3.81 -7.57 18.06
CA THR A 9 -3.50 -8.80 17.30
C THR A 9 -4.74 -9.67 17.24
N PRO A 10 -5.58 -9.52 16.20
CA PRO A 10 -6.80 -10.31 16.03
C PRO A 10 -6.48 -11.81 15.88
N ALA A 11 -7.32 -12.66 16.50
CA ALA A 11 -7.12 -14.11 16.52
C ALA A 11 -7.56 -14.77 15.19
N PRO A 12 -6.87 -15.81 14.71
CA PRO A 12 -7.31 -16.60 13.56
C PRO A 12 -8.72 -17.18 13.77
N GLY A 13 -9.67 -16.89 12.87
CA GLY A 13 -11.05 -17.44 12.90
C GLY A 13 -12.18 -16.42 12.80
N THR A 14 -11.91 -15.12 12.81
CA THR A 14 -12.86 -14.10 12.30
C THR A 14 -12.76 -14.03 10.78
N GLU A 15 -13.91 -14.01 10.09
CA GLU A 15 -13.99 -13.96 8.61
C GLU A 15 -13.13 -12.84 8.00
N TYR A 16 -12.92 -11.76 8.76
CA TYR A 16 -12.03 -10.65 8.44
C TYR A 16 -11.03 -10.47 9.59
N PRO A 17 -9.82 -11.06 9.51
CA PRO A 17 -8.81 -10.96 10.56
C PRO A 17 -8.33 -9.52 10.77
N PHE A 18 -8.43 -8.60 9.81
CA PHE A 18 -8.04 -7.20 9.99
C PHE A 18 -8.99 -6.28 9.23
N SER A 19 -9.05 -5.03 9.64
CA SER A 19 -9.87 -3.98 9.01
C SER A 19 -9.12 -3.31 7.86
N VAL A 20 -9.82 -2.58 7.00
CA VAL A 20 -9.20 -1.83 5.89
C VAL A 20 -8.27 -0.74 6.43
N SER A 21 -8.60 -0.13 7.58
CA SER A 21 -7.72 0.84 8.22
C SER A 21 -6.44 0.20 8.76
N ASP A 22 -6.47 -1.06 9.23
CA ASP A 22 -5.25 -1.77 9.65
C ASP A 22 -4.28 -1.92 8.47
N ILE A 23 -4.79 -2.18 7.26
CA ILE A 23 -3.98 -2.23 6.03
C ILE A 23 -3.33 -0.87 5.79
N ALA A 24 -4.10 0.23 5.86
CA ALA A 24 -3.55 1.57 5.67
C ALA A 24 -2.45 1.91 6.70
N TYR A 25 -2.61 1.53 7.97
CA TYR A 25 -1.58 1.71 9.00
C TYR A 25 -0.32 0.89 8.72
N ALA A 26 -0.49 -0.39 8.36
CA ALA A 26 0.63 -1.26 8.02
C ALA A 26 1.37 -0.75 6.77
N THR A 27 0.63 -0.28 5.76
CA THR A 27 1.20 0.36 4.56
C THR A 27 1.97 1.62 4.91
N ALA A 28 1.45 2.49 5.78
CA ALA A 28 2.16 3.69 6.24
C ALA A 28 3.51 3.34 6.88
N ALA A 29 3.53 2.31 7.74
CA ALA A 29 4.76 1.85 8.39
C ALA A 29 5.81 1.37 7.37
N LEU A 30 5.38 0.71 6.29
CA LEU A 30 6.26 0.23 5.21
C LEU A 30 6.77 1.35 4.30
N LEU A 31 6.00 2.42 4.11
CA LEU A 31 6.42 3.60 3.33
C LEU A 31 7.36 4.53 4.12
N GLY A 32 7.37 4.41 5.45
CA GLY A 32 8.33 5.05 6.34
C GLY A 32 7.79 6.25 7.11
N ASN A 33 8.65 6.85 7.94
CA ASN A 33 8.25 7.80 9.01
C ASN A 33 7.57 9.10 8.55
N SER A 34 7.63 9.46 7.26
CA SER A 34 6.92 10.61 6.71
C SER A 34 5.46 10.32 6.37
N TRP A 35 5.04 9.05 6.50
CA TRP A 35 3.70 8.59 6.20
C TRP A 35 2.91 8.34 7.47
N SER A 36 1.61 8.59 7.39
CA SER A 36 0.65 8.38 8.47
C SER A 36 -0.67 7.88 7.89
N ALA A 37 -1.42 7.13 8.68
CA ALA A 37 -2.75 6.71 8.32
C ALA A 37 -3.77 7.12 9.38
N GLU A 38 -5.01 7.28 8.96
CA GLU A 38 -6.16 7.48 9.81
C GLU A 38 -7.22 6.44 9.48
N SER A 39 -7.93 5.97 10.50
CA SER A 39 -9.09 5.11 10.29
C SER A 39 -10.28 5.97 9.90
N GLY A 40 -10.94 5.60 8.80
CA GLY A 40 -12.27 6.10 8.50
C GLY A 40 -13.34 5.39 9.34
N HIS A 41 -14.60 5.58 8.93
CA HIS A 41 -15.76 5.08 9.68
C HIS A 41 -15.69 3.57 9.90
N TRP A 42 -15.75 3.16 11.17
CA TRP A 42 -15.79 1.74 11.58
C TRP A 42 -14.62 0.88 11.05
N GLY A 43 -13.52 1.50 10.60
CA GLY A 43 -12.38 0.79 10.03
C GLY A 43 -12.62 0.19 8.64
N VAL A 44 -13.75 0.49 8.00
CA VAL A 44 -14.02 0.02 6.62
C VAL A 44 -13.27 0.80 5.55
N THR A 45 -12.69 1.94 5.94
CA THR A 45 -11.79 2.73 5.10
C THR A 45 -10.58 3.18 5.90
N GLY A 46 -9.49 3.45 5.19
CA GLY A 46 -8.28 4.05 5.74
C GLY A 46 -7.82 5.20 4.86
N VAL A 47 -7.36 6.30 5.45
CA VAL A 47 -6.78 7.42 4.69
C VAL A 47 -5.30 7.47 5.01
N LEU A 48 -4.48 7.41 3.98
CA LEU A 48 -3.04 7.46 4.06
C LEU A 48 -2.55 8.82 3.52
N SER A 49 -1.76 9.51 4.33
CA SER A 49 -1.20 10.83 4.03
C SER A 49 0.31 10.80 4.19
N GLY A 50 1.03 11.53 3.35
CA GLY A 50 2.48 11.48 3.28
C GLY A 50 3.13 12.82 2.95
N PRO A 51 4.35 12.81 2.40
CA PRO A 51 5.08 14.02 2.02
C PRO A 51 4.55 14.68 0.72
N CYS A 52 3.58 14.07 0.05
CA CYS A 52 2.90 14.57 -1.14
C CYS A 52 1.57 15.27 -0.77
N ALA A 53 1.03 16.07 -1.70
CA ALA A 53 -0.30 16.67 -1.55
C ALA A 53 -1.42 15.64 -1.74
N THR A 54 -1.19 14.62 -2.57
CA THR A 54 -2.08 13.48 -2.78
C THR A 54 -2.20 12.64 -1.50
N SER A 55 -3.44 12.44 -1.06
CA SER A 55 -3.82 11.42 -0.08
C SER A 55 -4.35 10.17 -0.78
N PHE A 56 -4.17 9.01 -0.16
CA PHE A 56 -4.62 7.72 -0.67
C PHE A 56 -5.72 7.16 0.24
N VAL A 57 -6.87 6.80 -0.32
CA VAL A 57 -8.00 6.27 0.42
C VAL A 57 -8.17 4.78 0.11
N PHE A 58 -8.06 3.95 1.14
CA PHE A 58 -8.28 2.52 1.09
C PHE A 58 -9.77 2.23 1.26
N THR A 59 -10.35 1.49 0.32
CA THR A 59 -11.76 1.08 0.31
C THR A 59 -11.89 -0.33 -0.25
N VAL A 60 -13.04 -0.97 -0.07
CA VAL A 60 -13.41 -2.19 -0.81
C VAL A 60 -14.56 -1.85 -1.73
N ASP A 61 -14.47 -2.25 -3.00
CA ASP A 61 -15.53 -2.01 -3.97
C ASP A 61 -16.70 -3.01 -3.85
N TYR A 62 -17.58 -3.06 -4.85
CA TYR A 62 -18.73 -3.96 -4.85
C TYR A 62 -18.37 -5.41 -5.24
N GLU A 63 -17.21 -5.63 -5.87
CA GLU A 63 -16.70 -6.95 -6.28
C GLU A 63 -15.92 -7.61 -5.13
N GLY A 64 -15.50 -6.81 -4.15
CA GLY A 64 -14.74 -7.25 -2.98
C GLY A 64 -13.26 -6.93 -3.08
N ASP A 65 -12.84 -6.16 -4.08
CA ASP A 65 -11.46 -5.83 -4.34
C ASP A 65 -11.01 -4.67 -3.46
N LEU A 66 -9.78 -4.76 -2.93
CA LEU A 66 -9.18 -3.64 -2.20
C LEU A 66 -8.74 -2.56 -3.19
N CYS A 67 -9.36 -1.38 -3.10
CA CYS A 67 -9.03 -0.23 -3.90
C CYS A 67 -8.21 0.79 -3.11
N ILE A 68 -7.31 1.47 -3.80
CA ILE A 68 -6.59 2.64 -3.33
C ILE A 68 -6.96 3.80 -4.26
N GLN A 69 -7.86 4.65 -3.79
CA GLN A 69 -8.31 5.85 -4.49
C GLN A 69 -7.38 7.02 -4.21
N TYR A 70 -7.17 7.89 -5.21
CA TYR A 70 -6.39 9.10 -5.02
C TYR A 70 -6.70 10.16 -6.08
N ASP A 71 -6.64 11.42 -5.67
CA ASP A 71 -6.68 12.54 -6.60
C ASP A 71 -5.27 12.91 -7.05
N ARG A 72 -5.14 13.25 -8.33
CA ARG A 72 -3.88 13.74 -8.90
C ARG A 72 -3.74 15.24 -8.64
N PHE A 73 -2.67 15.64 -7.94
CA PHE A 73 -2.28 17.04 -7.79
C PHE A 73 -1.04 17.33 -8.64
N GLU A 74 -1.07 18.43 -9.41
CA GLU A 74 0.07 18.85 -10.26
C GLU A 74 1.37 18.99 -9.46
N ALA A 75 1.27 19.39 -8.19
CA ALA A 75 2.41 19.57 -7.29
C ALA A 75 3.21 18.28 -7.04
N ASP A 76 2.56 17.12 -7.16
CA ASP A 76 3.19 15.82 -6.88
C ASP A 76 3.80 15.18 -8.13
N ALA A 77 3.58 15.76 -9.31
CA ALA A 77 4.14 15.31 -10.58
C ALA A 77 3.98 13.80 -10.84
N LEU A 78 2.80 13.25 -10.49
CA LEU A 78 2.52 11.82 -10.63
C LEU A 78 2.64 11.38 -12.11
N PRO A 79 3.29 10.23 -12.41
CA PRO A 79 3.35 9.68 -13.75
C PRO A 79 1.96 9.41 -14.33
N ASP A 80 1.79 9.71 -15.62
CA ASP A 80 0.54 9.43 -16.33
C ASP A 80 0.26 7.92 -16.42
N SER A 81 1.32 7.13 -16.63
CA SER A 81 1.29 5.66 -16.74
C SER A 81 2.29 5.06 -15.75
N PRO A 82 1.93 4.89 -14.46
CA PRO A 82 2.80 4.26 -13.48
C PRO A 82 3.06 2.79 -13.84
N ASN A 83 4.27 2.31 -13.53
CA ASN A 83 4.61 0.90 -13.69
C ASN A 83 4.14 0.11 -12.46
N LEU A 84 2.90 -0.39 -12.50
CA LEU A 84 2.25 -1.05 -11.38
C LEU A 84 2.82 -2.46 -11.13
N PRO A 85 2.88 -2.91 -9.86
CA PRO A 85 3.29 -4.28 -9.54
C PRO A 85 2.25 -5.30 -10.03
N LEU A 86 2.66 -6.56 -10.12
CA LEU A 86 1.76 -7.67 -10.47
C LEU A 86 0.60 -7.76 -9.47
N GLY A 87 -0.61 -8.02 -9.98
CA GLY A 87 -1.83 -8.07 -9.15
C GLY A 87 -2.42 -6.70 -8.82
N VAL A 88 -1.86 -5.61 -9.36
CA VAL A 88 -2.40 -4.24 -9.22
C VAL A 88 -2.80 -3.71 -10.58
N GLN A 89 -4.03 -3.22 -10.66
CA GLN A 89 -4.61 -2.66 -11.89
C GLN A 89 -5.00 -1.20 -11.69
N ALA A 90 -4.82 -0.39 -12.74
CA ALA A 90 -5.29 0.99 -12.76
C ALA A 90 -6.77 1.07 -13.13
N TRP A 91 -7.47 2.03 -12.54
CA TRP A 91 -8.84 2.40 -12.92
C TRP A 91 -9.03 3.91 -12.84
N ALA A 92 -10.24 4.39 -13.10
CA ALA A 92 -10.50 5.83 -13.26
C ALA A 92 -10.18 6.66 -12.00
N GLU A 93 -10.33 6.07 -10.80
CA GLU A 93 -10.18 6.77 -9.51
C GLU A 93 -8.93 6.35 -8.72
N GLY A 94 -8.08 5.48 -9.28
CA GLY A 94 -6.84 5.07 -8.63
C GLY A 94 -6.35 3.69 -9.10
N VAL A 95 -6.09 2.80 -8.14
CA VAL A 95 -5.73 1.39 -8.39
C VAL A 95 -6.57 0.42 -7.56
N TYR A 96 -6.63 -0.84 -7.97
CA TYR A 96 -7.20 -1.92 -7.17
C TYR A 96 -6.31 -3.17 -7.20
N LEU A 97 -6.41 -4.00 -6.17
CA LEU A 97 -5.63 -5.22 -5.98
C LEU A 97 -6.54 -6.44 -6.27
N GLU A 98 -6.55 -6.90 -7.52
CA GLU A 98 -7.52 -7.88 -8.08
C GLU A 98 -7.56 -9.22 -7.33
N ASP A 99 -6.43 -9.69 -6.81
CA ASP A 99 -6.34 -11.00 -6.14
C ASP A 99 -6.11 -10.85 -4.61
N ALA A 100 -6.07 -9.63 -4.08
CA ALA A 100 -5.76 -9.43 -2.67
C ALA A 100 -6.96 -9.76 -1.79
N SER A 101 -6.70 -10.51 -0.74
CA SER A 101 -7.73 -11.02 0.17
C SER A 101 -7.23 -11.04 1.61
N ALA A 102 -8.15 -11.16 2.55
CA ALA A 102 -7.78 -11.23 3.96
C ALA A 102 -6.99 -12.50 4.33
N VAL A 103 -6.99 -13.54 3.46
CA VAL A 103 -6.23 -14.77 3.70
C VAL A 103 -4.75 -14.66 3.33
N ASP A 104 -4.38 -13.66 2.53
CA ASP A 104 -2.97 -13.36 2.20
C ASP A 104 -2.21 -12.83 3.42
N GLY A 105 -2.94 -12.29 4.41
CA GLY A 105 -2.36 -11.74 5.63
C GLY A 105 -2.04 -10.26 5.50
N LEU A 106 -2.07 -9.57 6.66
CA LEU A 106 -1.94 -8.12 6.73
C LEU A 106 -0.64 -7.62 6.11
N ASP A 107 0.47 -8.29 6.42
CA ASP A 107 1.81 -7.86 5.99
C ASP A 107 1.96 -7.91 4.47
N ASP A 108 1.47 -8.96 3.81
CA ASP A 108 1.58 -9.14 2.36
C ASP A 108 0.67 -8.16 1.61
N VAL A 109 -0.57 -7.97 2.07
CA VAL A 109 -1.50 -6.97 1.49
C VAL A 109 -0.98 -5.56 1.68
N ALA A 110 -0.45 -5.25 2.87
CA ALA A 110 0.13 -3.94 3.16
C ALA A 110 1.38 -3.66 2.34
N LEU A 111 2.18 -4.70 2.08
CA LEU A 111 3.36 -4.62 1.24
C LEU A 111 3.01 -4.34 -0.21
N LEU A 112 2.06 -5.09 -0.79
CA LEU A 112 1.58 -4.87 -2.15
C LEU A 112 0.99 -3.47 -2.31
N SER A 113 0.25 -3.00 -1.30
CA SER A 113 -0.31 -1.65 -1.25
C SER A 113 0.78 -0.57 -1.20
N ALA A 114 1.85 -0.77 -0.43
CA ALA A 114 3.00 0.13 -0.38
C ALA A 114 3.78 0.16 -1.71
N ASP A 115 3.92 -0.98 -2.39
CA ASP A 115 4.51 -1.05 -3.73
C ASP A 115 3.63 -0.36 -4.77
N ALA A 116 2.31 -0.52 -4.70
CA ALA A 116 1.35 0.18 -5.56
C ALA A 116 1.45 1.70 -5.40
N ILE A 117 1.46 2.20 -4.16
CA ILE A 117 1.61 3.64 -3.89
C ILE A 117 2.98 4.14 -4.37
N SER A 118 4.06 3.39 -4.12
CA SER A 118 5.39 3.73 -4.63
C SER A 118 5.41 3.79 -6.17
N ALA A 119 4.70 2.89 -6.85
CA ALA A 119 4.56 2.91 -8.31
C ALA A 119 3.82 4.16 -8.79
N VAL A 120 2.69 4.49 -8.14
CA VAL A 120 1.89 5.69 -8.43
C VAL A 120 2.71 6.96 -8.24
N LEU A 121 3.63 6.98 -7.27
CA LEU A 121 4.55 8.10 -7.03
C LEU A 121 5.80 8.10 -7.95
N GLY A 122 5.96 7.10 -8.83
CA GLY A 122 7.14 6.96 -9.68
C GLY A 122 8.42 6.58 -8.92
N GLN A 123 8.28 5.97 -7.74
CA GLN A 123 9.37 5.63 -6.82
C GLN A 123 9.81 4.16 -6.91
N LEU A 124 9.18 3.34 -7.74
CA LEU A 124 9.69 2.00 -8.03
C LEU A 124 10.84 2.07 -9.05
N ASP A 125 11.94 1.41 -8.73
CA ASP A 125 13.03 1.20 -9.67
C ASP A 125 12.74 -0.06 -10.48
N THR A 126 12.23 0.06 -11.70
CA THR A 126 11.96 -1.11 -12.57
C THR A 126 13.05 -1.34 -13.62
N GLU A 127 14.00 -0.43 -13.70
CA GLU A 127 15.02 -0.41 -14.75
C GLU A 127 16.33 -1.05 -14.30
N SER A 128 16.68 -0.95 -13.00
CA SER A 128 17.98 -1.44 -12.56
C SER A 128 18.10 -2.96 -12.62
N PRO A 129 19.28 -3.49 -12.98
CA PRO A 129 19.54 -4.94 -12.94
C PRO A 129 19.32 -5.55 -11.54
N ALA A 130 19.64 -4.80 -10.48
CA ALA A 130 19.43 -5.23 -9.11
C ALA A 130 17.94 -5.41 -8.80
N SER A 131 17.11 -4.45 -9.22
CA SER A 131 15.66 -4.53 -9.01
C SER A 131 15.03 -5.63 -9.86
N ARG A 132 15.46 -5.81 -11.11
CA ARG A 132 15.02 -6.94 -11.95
C ARG A 132 15.39 -8.29 -11.35
N GLN A 133 16.60 -8.41 -10.81
CA GLN A 133 17.02 -9.63 -10.10
C GLN A 133 16.21 -9.85 -8.83
N HIS A 134 15.92 -8.79 -8.08
CA HIS A 134 15.05 -8.85 -6.90
C HIS A 134 13.63 -9.33 -7.27
N TYR A 135 13.07 -8.79 -8.35
CA TYR A 135 11.77 -9.21 -8.88
C TYR A 135 11.75 -10.69 -9.26
N ILE A 136 12.78 -11.19 -9.94
CA ILE A 136 12.87 -12.63 -10.28
C ILE A 136 12.84 -13.51 -9.02
N LEU A 137 13.44 -13.04 -7.92
CA LEU A 137 13.54 -13.81 -6.68
C LEU A 137 12.32 -13.69 -5.77
N THR A 138 11.62 -12.56 -5.81
CA THR A 138 10.63 -12.19 -4.79
C THR A 138 9.26 -11.82 -5.35
N GLY A 139 9.15 -11.58 -6.66
CA GLY A 139 7.94 -11.09 -7.30
C GLY A 139 7.71 -9.58 -7.16
N ARG A 140 8.64 -8.81 -6.56
CA ARG A 140 8.51 -7.34 -6.42
C ARG A 140 9.76 -6.58 -6.86
N PHE A 141 9.56 -5.32 -7.29
CA PHE A 141 10.65 -4.40 -7.60
C PHE A 141 11.16 -3.70 -6.33
N LEU A 142 12.40 -3.22 -6.36
CA LEU A 142 12.95 -2.36 -5.30
C LEU A 142 12.36 -0.96 -5.38
N ARG A 143 12.14 -0.35 -4.21
CA ARG A 143 11.84 1.08 -4.11
C ARG A 143 13.12 1.92 -4.18
N GLN A 144 13.00 3.18 -4.58
CA GLN A 144 14.13 4.12 -4.54
C GLN A 144 14.74 4.15 -3.12
N GLY A 145 16.05 3.89 -3.04
CA GLY A 145 16.79 3.84 -1.77
C GLY A 145 16.90 2.44 -1.13
N GLU A 146 16.21 1.41 -1.62
CA GLU A 146 16.37 0.02 -1.15
C GLU A 146 17.52 -0.73 -1.82
N ALA A 147 18.04 -0.23 -2.95
CA ALA A 147 19.24 -0.78 -3.57
C ALA A 147 20.44 -0.51 -2.64
N ALA A 148 21.02 -1.59 -2.08
CA ALA A 148 22.17 -1.49 -1.18
C ALA A 148 23.31 -0.67 -1.83
N PRO A 149 24.06 0.14 -1.06
CA PRO A 149 25.31 0.70 -1.55
C PRO A 149 26.25 -0.47 -1.89
N ALA A 150 26.75 -0.47 -3.12
CA ALA A 150 27.77 -1.41 -3.58
C ALA A 150 29.07 -1.31 -2.76
#